data_AF-A0AA39ZQ90-F1
#
_entry.id   AF-A0AA39ZQ90-F1
#
_cell.length_a   1.000
_cell.length_b   1.000
_cell.length_c   1.000
_cell.angle_alpha   90.00
_cell.angle_beta   90.00
_cell.angle_gamma   90.00
#
_symmetry.space_group_name_H-M   'P 1'
#
loop_
_entity.id
_entity.type
_entity.pdbx_description
1 polymer ?
#
loop_
_entity_poly.entity_id
_entity_poly.type
_entity_poly.pdbx_seq_one_letter_code
_entity_poly.pdbx_strand_id
1 'polypeptide(L)'
;MAEPYTPPKPKKTLKRKRSQPERDGIDMDEPFPPPAALRRKIPNFQGHGPQNCGDHHHRIMSSIAETRYKAHFPFSSMTWTCVGCLGDYCPINLHDLPCGHFFCLNCLNHRIKVLPSRLGIYTKQLNDTMAEMVALEDQPRRKRMPATQRREVEQTYSRLKFKLLHYAGLECCGMDTKLNRFVGCLSPGASRTYWLCSHWLFDRPHERRSCAWPDCEQYIPVLCRWELRPSLGGGDGQRYYCVQCRANSRDSSQRVLVSPQTKFPWLPEGQDLLLPSR
;
A
#
# COMPACT_ATOMS: atom_id res chain seq x y z
N MET A 1 45.20 -57.74 60.49
CA MET A 1 45.81 -58.18 59.22
C MET A 1 45.01 -57.55 58.10
N ALA A 2 45.65 -56.67 57.33
CA ALA A 2 45.04 -55.94 56.22
C ALA A 2 45.65 -56.48 54.91
N GLU A 3 44.82 -56.73 53.90
CA GLU A 3 45.28 -56.82 52.51
C GLU A 3 44.89 -55.53 51.77
N PRO A 4 45.79 -54.96 50.94
CA PRO A 4 45.54 -53.72 50.22
C PRO A 4 44.88 -54.00 48.86
N TYR A 5 43.74 -53.36 48.58
CA TYR A 5 43.09 -53.45 47.28
C TYR A 5 43.44 -52.24 46.38
N THR A 6 44.04 -52.54 45.23
CA THR A 6 44.34 -51.62 44.13
C THR A 6 43.17 -51.41 43.18
N PRO A 7 42.99 -50.19 42.63
CA PRO A 7 41.82 -49.81 41.83
C PRO A 7 41.87 -50.33 40.38
N PRO A 8 40.72 -50.68 39.76
CA PRO A 8 40.67 -51.04 38.35
C PRO A 8 40.73 -49.81 37.42
N LYS A 9 41.49 -49.95 36.33
CA LYS A 9 41.73 -48.95 35.28
C LYS A 9 40.45 -48.59 34.49
N PRO A 10 40.31 -47.34 33.99
CA PRO A 10 39.14 -46.91 33.24
C PRO A 10 39.06 -47.60 31.87
N LYS A 11 37.92 -48.26 31.60
CA LYS A 11 37.62 -48.82 30.27
C LYS A 11 37.21 -47.69 29.31
N LYS A 12 37.82 -47.72 28.13
CA LYS A 12 37.68 -46.77 27.02
C LYS A 12 36.21 -46.53 26.66
N THR A 13 35.83 -45.25 26.60
CA THR A 13 34.58 -44.74 26.02
C THR A 13 34.40 -45.21 24.58
N LEU A 14 33.37 -46.04 24.35
CA LEU A 14 32.83 -46.27 23.02
C LEU A 14 32.22 -44.97 22.50
N LYS A 15 32.82 -44.41 21.44
CA LYS A 15 32.28 -43.30 20.65
C LYS A 15 30.89 -43.70 20.14
N ARG A 16 29.85 -43.21 20.79
CA ARG A 16 28.49 -43.21 20.25
C ARG A 16 28.51 -42.28 19.04
N LYS A 17 28.31 -42.83 17.84
CA LYS A 17 28.15 -42.05 16.60
C LYS A 17 27.12 -40.97 16.88
N ARG A 18 27.55 -39.72 16.74
CA ARG A 18 26.71 -38.54 16.67
C ARG A 18 25.80 -38.78 15.46
N SER A 19 24.57 -39.24 15.68
CA SER A 19 23.52 -39.02 14.71
C SER A 19 23.55 -37.53 14.43
N GLN A 20 23.82 -37.18 13.18
CA GLN A 20 23.64 -35.81 12.71
C GLN A 20 22.25 -35.38 13.18
N PRO A 21 22.06 -34.16 13.71
CA PRO A 21 20.73 -33.60 13.64
C PRO A 21 20.43 -33.58 12.14
N GLU A 22 19.43 -34.36 11.73
CA GLU A 22 18.73 -34.10 10.48
C GLU A 22 18.56 -32.58 10.44
N ARG A 23 19.15 -31.96 9.43
CA ARG A 23 18.84 -30.57 9.13
C ARG A 23 17.37 -30.61 8.77
N ASP A 24 16.52 -30.39 9.77
CA ASP A 24 15.18 -29.89 9.56
C ASP A 24 15.38 -28.69 8.66
N GLY A 25 15.11 -28.90 7.37
CA GLY A 25 14.96 -27.82 6.43
C GLY A 25 13.88 -26.98 7.05
N ILE A 26 14.26 -25.84 7.65
CA ILE A 26 13.32 -24.79 7.99
C ILE A 26 12.47 -24.66 6.74
N ASP A 27 11.20 -25.04 6.86
CA ASP A 27 10.29 -24.99 5.73
C ASP A 27 10.28 -23.53 5.31
N MET A 28 10.97 -23.32 4.21
CA MET A 28 11.47 -22.03 3.79
C MET A 28 10.30 -21.18 3.25
N ASP A 29 9.12 -21.79 3.19
CA ASP A 29 7.83 -21.28 2.78
C ASP A 29 6.88 -21.07 3.97
N GLU A 30 7.34 -21.30 5.21
CA GLU A 30 6.54 -21.02 6.40
C GLU A 30 6.25 -19.51 6.52
N PRO A 31 4.97 -19.11 6.74
CA PRO A 31 4.56 -17.71 6.78
C PRO A 31 5.06 -17.04 8.08
N PHE A 32 6.35 -16.72 8.14
CA PHE A 32 6.87 -15.89 9.22
C PHE A 32 6.24 -14.49 9.14
N PRO A 33 5.80 -13.91 10.28
CA PRO A 33 5.38 -12.53 10.28
C PRO A 33 6.53 -11.67 9.74
N PRO A 34 6.24 -10.65 8.92
CA PRO A 34 7.29 -9.86 8.32
C PRO A 34 8.16 -9.20 9.40
N PRO A 35 9.44 -8.88 9.10
CA PRO A 35 10.32 -8.22 10.04
C PRO A 35 9.65 -7.01 10.68
N ALA A 36 9.95 -6.73 11.96
CA ALA A 36 9.31 -5.63 12.70
C ALA A 36 9.45 -4.28 11.99
N ALA A 37 10.59 -4.04 11.33
CA ALA A 37 10.82 -2.84 10.52
C ALA A 37 9.84 -2.72 9.34
N LEU A 38 9.44 -3.85 8.73
CA LEU A 38 8.44 -3.87 7.66
C LEU A 38 7.03 -3.65 8.21
N ARG A 39 6.68 -4.31 9.32
CA ARG A 39 5.37 -4.17 9.96
C ARG A 39 5.03 -2.71 10.29
N ARG A 40 6.02 -1.91 10.71
CA ARG A 40 5.84 -0.47 11.00
C ARG A 40 5.51 0.38 9.76
N LYS A 41 5.79 -0.10 8.55
CA LYS A 41 5.49 0.62 7.29
C LYS A 41 4.10 0.31 6.75
N ILE A 42 3.48 -0.78 7.20
CA ILE A 42 2.15 -1.20 6.78
C ILE A 42 1.12 -0.61 7.76
N PRO A 43 0.14 0.18 7.29
CA PRO A 43 -0.88 0.73 8.18
C PRO A 43 -1.66 -0.35 8.93
N ASN A 44 -2.03 -0.09 10.18
CA ASN A 44 -2.95 -0.96 10.92
C ASN A 44 -4.39 -0.72 10.44
N PHE A 45 -4.75 -1.32 9.31
CA PHE A 45 -6.08 -1.14 8.70
C PHE A 45 -7.24 -1.48 9.63
N GLN A 46 -7.06 -2.40 10.58
CA GLN A 46 -8.11 -2.80 11.53
C GLN A 46 -8.42 -1.69 12.55
N GLY A 47 -7.47 -0.78 12.80
CA GLY A 47 -7.71 0.40 13.63
C GLY A 47 -8.44 1.53 12.90
N HIS A 48 -8.67 1.41 11.59
CA HIS A 48 -9.35 2.44 10.80
C HIS A 48 -10.87 2.25 10.84
N GLY A 49 -11.61 3.36 10.72
CA GLY A 49 -13.06 3.32 10.64
C GLY A 49 -13.73 4.63 11.08
N PRO A 50 -15.07 4.63 11.12
CA PRO A 50 -15.88 5.81 11.45
C PRO A 50 -15.56 6.41 12.82
N GLN A 51 -15.04 5.62 13.76
CA GLN A 51 -14.63 6.08 15.09
C GLN A 51 -13.46 7.08 15.06
N ASN A 52 -12.71 7.12 13.95
CA ASN A 52 -11.65 8.10 13.73
C ASN A 52 -12.15 9.33 12.95
N CYS A 53 -13.45 9.40 12.63
CA CYS A 53 -14.07 10.60 12.08
C CYS A 53 -14.27 11.65 13.18
N GLY A 54 -14.17 12.91 12.77
CA GLY A 54 -14.29 14.08 13.64
C GLY A 54 -13.11 15.01 13.42
N ASP A 55 -13.40 16.31 13.25
CA ASP A 55 -12.42 17.39 13.18
C ASP A 55 -11.38 17.31 12.03
N HIS A 56 -11.84 16.93 10.83
CA HIS A 56 -10.97 16.81 9.64
C HIS A 56 -10.86 18.08 8.80
N HIS A 57 -11.34 19.23 9.30
CA HIS A 57 -11.44 20.50 8.55
C HIS A 57 -10.09 21.24 8.45
N HIS A 58 -9.17 20.75 7.62
CA HIS A 58 -7.83 21.31 7.54
C HIS A 58 -7.75 22.69 6.86
N ARG A 59 -8.71 23.07 6.00
CA ARG A 59 -8.60 24.31 5.20
C ARG A 59 -9.65 25.39 5.50
N ILE A 60 -10.80 25.03 6.02
CA ILE A 60 -11.94 25.96 6.16
C ILE A 60 -12.03 26.55 7.57
N MET A 61 -11.40 25.90 8.56
CA MET A 61 -11.41 26.33 9.96
C MET A 61 -10.06 26.93 10.39
N SER A 62 -9.32 27.61 9.51
CA SER A 62 -8.10 28.32 9.94
C SER A 62 -8.48 29.54 10.79
N SER A 63 -8.38 29.38 12.11
CA SER A 63 -8.21 30.34 13.22
C SER A 63 -9.16 31.54 13.40
N ILE A 64 -9.86 32.02 12.38
CA ILE A 64 -10.80 33.16 12.52
C ILE A 64 -12.26 32.68 12.46
N ALA A 65 -12.53 31.68 11.63
CA ALA A 65 -13.85 31.03 11.58
C ALA A 65 -14.07 30.18 12.84
N GLU A 66 -13.06 29.46 13.32
CA GLU A 66 -13.23 28.55 14.46
C GLU A 66 -13.69 29.27 15.74
N THR A 67 -13.14 30.46 16.03
CA THR A 67 -13.48 31.25 17.23
C THR A 67 -14.83 31.97 17.11
N ARG A 68 -15.20 32.46 15.92
CA ARG A 68 -16.51 33.12 15.70
C ARG A 68 -17.66 32.14 15.49
N TYR A 69 -17.41 30.99 14.87
CA TYR A 69 -18.42 29.95 14.62
C TYR A 69 -18.72 29.13 15.88
N LYS A 70 -17.73 28.82 16.73
CA LYS A 70 -17.96 28.15 18.03
C LYS A 70 -18.72 29.04 19.03
N ALA A 71 -18.63 30.36 18.93
CA ALA A 71 -19.18 31.30 19.92
C ALA A 71 -20.59 31.83 19.61
N HIS A 72 -21.03 31.86 18.34
CA HIS A 72 -22.26 32.56 17.95
C HIS A 72 -23.33 31.71 17.26
N PHE A 73 -23.04 30.46 16.89
CA PHE A 73 -24.04 29.57 16.29
C PHE A 73 -23.96 28.19 16.95
N PRO A 74 -25.06 27.67 17.53
CA PRO A 74 -25.08 26.27 17.91
C PRO A 74 -24.86 25.46 16.62
N PHE A 75 -23.82 24.61 16.58
CA PHE A 75 -23.45 23.75 15.44
C PHE A 75 -24.60 22.88 14.90
N SER A 76 -25.75 22.83 15.58
CA SER A 76 -26.89 22.01 15.22
C SER A 76 -27.69 22.50 14.00
N SER A 77 -27.51 23.74 13.53
CA SER A 77 -28.35 24.30 12.43
C SER A 77 -27.65 24.49 11.08
N MET A 78 -26.31 24.44 11.02
CA MET A 78 -25.59 24.60 9.75
C MET A 78 -25.33 23.24 9.13
N THR A 79 -25.91 22.98 7.96
CA THR A 79 -25.62 21.81 7.15
C THR A 79 -24.79 22.18 5.94
N TRP A 80 -23.87 21.31 5.55
CA TRP A 80 -23.13 21.39 4.30
C TRP A 80 -23.47 20.19 3.43
N THR A 81 -23.41 20.39 2.12
CA THR A 81 -23.84 19.38 1.15
C THR A 81 -22.66 18.51 0.71
N CYS A 82 -22.84 17.19 0.77
CA CYS A 82 -21.90 16.23 0.19
C CYS A 82 -21.99 16.27 -1.34
N VAL A 83 -20.88 16.49 -2.04
CA VAL A 83 -20.87 16.54 -3.52
C VAL A 83 -21.15 15.18 -4.17
N GLY A 84 -21.01 14.08 -3.42
CA GLY A 84 -21.21 12.73 -3.94
C GLY A 84 -22.67 12.28 -3.94
N CYS A 85 -23.41 12.55 -2.86
CA CYS A 85 -24.80 12.11 -2.70
C CYS A 85 -25.81 13.27 -2.63
N LEU A 86 -25.34 14.52 -2.64
CA LEU A 86 -26.15 15.73 -2.47
C LEU A 86 -26.92 15.79 -1.14
N GLY A 87 -26.60 14.91 -0.19
CA GLY A 87 -27.18 14.94 1.15
C GLY A 87 -26.59 16.07 1.98
N ASP A 88 -27.40 16.60 2.89
CA ASP A 88 -27.03 17.62 3.84
C ASP A 88 -26.56 16.99 5.16
N TYR A 89 -25.38 17.40 5.61
CA TYR A 89 -24.73 16.83 6.80
C TYR A 89 -24.24 17.95 7.71
N CYS A 90 -24.19 17.65 9.01
CA CYS A 90 -23.41 18.47 9.93
C CYS A 90 -21.93 18.48 9.46
N PRO A 91 -21.25 19.64 9.44
CA PRO A 91 -19.87 19.77 8.97
C PRO A 91 -18.92 18.73 9.55
N ILE A 92 -19.06 18.39 10.84
CA ILE A 92 -18.22 17.39 11.53
C ILE A 92 -18.27 15.98 10.89
N ASN A 93 -19.33 15.68 10.13
CA ASN A 93 -19.52 14.40 9.44
C ASN A 93 -19.01 14.42 7.99
N LEU A 94 -18.35 15.50 7.57
CA LEU A 94 -17.86 15.70 6.23
C LEU A 94 -16.33 15.81 6.18
N HIS A 95 -15.79 15.42 5.03
CA HIS A 95 -14.36 15.46 4.72
C HIS A 95 -14.13 16.52 3.66
N ASP A 96 -13.36 17.56 3.98
CA ASP A 96 -13.13 18.72 3.12
C ASP A 96 -12.08 18.42 2.04
N LEU A 97 -12.40 18.55 0.76
CA LEU A 97 -11.43 18.43 -0.32
C LEU A 97 -10.61 19.72 -0.47
N PRO A 98 -9.40 19.68 -1.05
CA PRO A 98 -8.59 20.89 -1.18
C PRO A 98 -9.24 21.96 -2.07
N CYS A 99 -10.18 21.54 -2.93
CA CYS A 99 -11.00 22.42 -3.76
C CYS A 99 -12.19 23.07 -3.05
N GLY A 100 -12.48 22.72 -1.78
CA GLY A 100 -13.61 23.25 -1.01
C GLY A 100 -14.87 22.40 -1.06
N HIS A 101 -14.94 21.36 -1.89
CA HIS A 101 -16.05 20.39 -1.86
C HIS A 101 -15.96 19.43 -0.67
N PHE A 102 -17.08 18.78 -0.34
CA PHE A 102 -17.17 17.87 0.80
C PHE A 102 -17.62 16.48 0.41
N PHE A 103 -17.09 15.45 1.08
CA PHE A 103 -17.62 14.10 1.03
C PHE A 103 -18.06 13.61 2.40
N CYS A 104 -19.27 13.04 2.48
CA CYS A 104 -19.64 12.20 3.60
C CYS A 104 -18.81 10.89 3.58
N LEU A 105 -18.72 10.23 4.72
CA LEU A 105 -17.92 9.00 4.86
C LEU A 105 -18.37 7.89 3.88
N ASN A 106 -19.67 7.79 3.59
CA ASN A 106 -20.21 6.79 2.66
C ASN A 106 -19.73 7.04 1.23
N CYS A 107 -19.85 8.27 0.73
CA CYS A 107 -19.36 8.63 -0.59
C CYS A 107 -17.84 8.48 -0.70
N LEU A 108 -17.12 8.80 0.37
CA LEU A 108 -15.67 8.60 0.43
C LEU A 108 -15.31 7.10 0.33
N ASN A 109 -15.93 6.23 1.12
CA ASN A 109 -15.72 4.78 1.03
C ASN A 109 -16.10 4.24 -0.35
N HIS A 110 -17.24 4.66 -0.92
CA HIS A 110 -17.68 4.25 -2.24
C HIS A 110 -16.63 4.65 -3.31
N ARG A 111 -16.15 5.89 -3.28
CA ARG A 111 -15.12 6.38 -4.19
C ARG A 111 -13.86 5.53 -4.15
N ILE A 112 -13.43 5.11 -2.95
CA ILE A 112 -12.27 4.22 -2.79
C ILE A 112 -12.55 2.81 -3.33
N LYS A 113 -13.74 2.26 -3.08
CA LYS A 113 -14.13 0.93 -3.55
C LYS A 113 -14.15 0.82 -5.07
N VAL A 114 -14.47 1.89 -5.79
CA VAL A 114 -14.49 1.91 -7.25
C VAL A 114 -13.12 2.21 -7.89
N LEU A 115 -12.11 2.60 -7.11
CA LEU A 115 -10.76 2.89 -7.64
C LEU A 115 -10.21 1.74 -8.48
N PRO A 116 -10.26 0.47 -8.04
CA PRO A 116 -9.64 -0.59 -8.81
C PRO A 116 -10.25 -0.80 -10.19
N SER A 117 -11.57 -0.77 -10.29
CA SER A 117 -12.28 -0.84 -11.58
C SER A 117 -11.86 0.33 -12.48
N ARG A 118 -11.73 1.53 -11.92
CA ARG A 118 -11.28 2.72 -12.65
C ARG A 118 -9.86 2.58 -13.15
N LEU A 119 -8.95 2.09 -12.31
CA LEU A 119 -7.56 1.82 -12.71
C LEU A 119 -7.51 0.78 -13.84
N GLY A 120 -8.35 -0.26 -13.76
CA GLY A 120 -8.50 -1.27 -14.81
C GLY A 120 -8.96 -0.67 -16.15
N ILE A 121 -10.00 0.17 -16.14
CA ILE A 121 -10.52 0.84 -17.34
C ILE A 121 -9.46 1.72 -18.02
N TYR A 122 -8.66 2.45 -17.24
CA TYR A 122 -7.64 3.38 -17.75
C TYR A 122 -6.23 2.80 -17.75
N THR A 123 -6.08 1.48 -17.68
CA THR A 123 -4.78 0.78 -17.55
C THR A 123 -3.75 1.28 -18.55
N LYS A 124 -4.12 1.34 -19.83
CA LYS A 124 -3.21 1.74 -20.90
C LYS A 124 -2.73 3.17 -20.69
N GLN A 125 -3.65 4.11 -20.51
CA GLN A 125 -3.34 5.52 -20.34
C GLN A 125 -2.53 5.78 -19.06
N LEU A 126 -2.79 5.03 -17.99
CA LEU A 126 -2.00 5.05 -16.76
C LEU A 126 -0.58 4.59 -17.05
N ASN A 127 -0.39 3.44 -17.69
CA ASN A 127 0.94 2.91 -17.99
C ASN A 127 1.74 3.81 -18.92
N ASP A 128 1.12 4.37 -19.97
CA ASP A 128 1.75 5.33 -20.87
C ASP A 128 2.21 6.58 -20.10
N THR A 129 1.32 7.14 -19.26
CA THR A 129 1.64 8.33 -18.43
C THR A 129 2.76 8.03 -17.44
N MET A 130 2.78 6.84 -16.81
CA MET A 130 3.83 6.43 -15.88
C MET A 130 5.16 6.22 -16.60
N ALA A 131 5.17 5.65 -17.80
CA ALA A 131 6.37 5.49 -18.60
C ALA A 131 6.99 6.85 -18.96
N GLU A 132 6.17 7.83 -19.35
CA GLU A 132 6.62 9.22 -19.58
C GLU A 132 7.21 9.84 -18.31
N MET A 133 6.57 9.66 -17.15
CA MET A 133 7.08 10.16 -15.87
C MET A 133 8.44 9.54 -15.51
N VAL A 134 8.60 8.22 -15.68
CA VAL A 134 9.86 7.51 -15.44
C VAL A 134 10.95 8.01 -16.40
N ALA A 135 10.63 8.18 -17.68
CA ALA A 135 11.56 8.71 -18.67
C ALA A 135 12.07 10.12 -18.30
N LEU A 136 11.23 10.96 -17.68
CA LEU A 136 11.63 12.28 -17.18
C LEU A 136 12.49 12.21 -15.89
N GLU A 137 12.24 11.24 -15.02
CA GLU A 137 13.00 11.04 -13.78
C GLU A 137 14.40 10.49 -14.06
N ASP A 138 14.49 9.51 -14.95
CA ASP A 138 15.73 8.80 -15.26
C ASP A 138 16.67 9.61 -16.19
N GLN A 139 16.31 10.85 -16.56
CA GLN A 139 17.18 11.73 -17.34
C GLN A 139 18.50 11.99 -16.58
N PRO A 140 19.65 11.48 -17.06
CA PRO A 140 20.92 11.53 -16.34
C PRO A 140 21.49 12.95 -16.17
N ARG A 141 20.85 13.96 -16.79
CA ARG A 141 21.31 15.34 -16.85
C ARG A 141 20.60 16.30 -15.89
N ARG A 142 19.60 15.89 -15.10
CA ARG A 142 18.85 16.81 -14.20
C ARG A 142 19.73 17.71 -13.34
N LYS A 143 20.86 17.19 -12.82
CA LYS A 143 21.81 17.98 -12.01
C LYS A 143 22.66 18.99 -12.80
N ARG A 144 22.80 18.82 -14.12
CA ARG A 144 23.58 19.68 -15.03
C ARG A 144 22.71 20.54 -15.95
N MET A 145 21.39 20.42 -15.88
CA MET A 145 20.47 21.21 -16.70
C MET A 145 20.42 22.68 -16.26
N PRO A 146 20.28 23.63 -17.20
CA PRO A 146 19.93 25.02 -16.91
C PRO A 146 18.61 25.13 -16.12
N ALA A 147 18.46 26.18 -15.31
CA ALA A 147 17.30 26.37 -14.44
C ALA A 147 15.96 26.43 -15.22
N THR A 148 15.95 27.03 -16.41
CA THR A 148 14.77 27.10 -17.29
C THR A 148 14.32 25.70 -17.72
N GLN A 149 15.26 24.86 -18.16
CA GLN A 149 14.98 23.50 -18.59
C GLN A 149 14.54 22.61 -17.42
N ARG A 150 15.06 22.83 -16.21
CA ARG A 150 14.57 22.14 -15.00
C ARG A 150 13.11 22.49 -14.70
N ARG A 151 12.75 23.78 -14.76
CA ARG A 151 11.36 24.23 -14.56
C ARG A 151 10.40 23.60 -15.56
N GLU A 152 10.81 23.48 -16.83
CA GLU A 152 10.01 22.84 -17.86
C GLU A 152 9.78 21.33 -17.59
N VAL A 153 10.82 20.63 -17.17
CA VAL A 153 10.70 19.21 -16.77
C VAL A 153 9.83 19.06 -15.53
N GLU A 154 9.96 19.94 -14.54
CA GLU A 154 9.10 19.95 -13.34
C GLU A 154 7.63 20.22 -13.71
N GLN A 155 7.36 21.20 -14.57
CA GLN A 155 6.00 21.50 -15.04
C GLN A 155 5.39 20.33 -15.82
N THR A 156 6.18 19.72 -16.70
CA THR A 156 5.74 18.54 -17.47
C THR A 156 5.45 17.38 -16.53
N TYR A 157 6.32 17.12 -15.55
CA TYR A 157 6.10 16.08 -14.54
C TYR A 157 4.85 16.37 -13.70
N SER A 158 4.63 17.60 -13.26
CA SER A 158 3.41 17.99 -12.54
C SER A 158 2.15 17.77 -13.37
N ARG A 159 2.18 18.08 -14.67
CA ARG A 159 1.07 17.83 -15.60
C ARG A 159 0.79 16.33 -15.77
N LEU A 160 1.83 15.50 -15.92
CA LEU A 160 1.68 14.04 -16.02
C LEU A 160 1.14 13.45 -14.72
N LYS A 161 1.65 13.90 -13.57
CA LYS A 161 1.13 13.50 -12.26
C LYS A 161 -0.35 13.84 -12.11
N PHE A 162 -0.75 15.02 -12.58
CA PHE A 162 -2.16 15.42 -12.57
C PHE A 162 -3.01 14.52 -13.48
N LYS A 163 -2.54 14.24 -14.71
CA LYS A 163 -3.18 13.30 -15.65
C LYS A 163 -3.34 11.89 -15.06
N LEU A 164 -2.34 11.42 -14.30
CA LEU A 164 -2.39 10.14 -13.60
C LEU A 164 -3.47 10.12 -12.50
N LEU A 165 -3.57 11.19 -11.71
CA LEU A 165 -4.63 11.36 -10.70
C LEU A 165 -6.02 11.44 -11.34
N HIS A 166 -6.14 12.11 -12.51
CA HIS A 166 -7.36 12.18 -13.29
C HIS A 166 -7.89 10.79 -13.67
N TYR A 167 -7.04 9.98 -14.33
CA TYR A 167 -7.41 8.61 -14.71
C TYR A 167 -7.74 7.73 -13.51
N ALA A 168 -7.00 7.90 -12.41
CA ALA A 168 -7.28 7.20 -11.16
C ALA A 168 -8.58 7.65 -10.46
N GLY A 169 -9.20 8.76 -10.87
CA GLY A 169 -10.35 9.34 -10.16
C GLY A 169 -9.98 9.89 -8.79
N LEU A 170 -8.73 10.34 -8.62
CA LEU A 170 -8.21 10.93 -7.39
C LEU A 170 -8.14 12.47 -7.45
N GLU A 171 -8.90 13.07 -8.37
CA GLU A 171 -9.04 14.52 -8.50
C GLU A 171 -10.46 15.04 -8.21
N CYS A 172 -10.54 16.31 -7.85
CA CYS A 172 -11.77 17.09 -7.80
C CYS A 172 -11.47 18.53 -8.21
N CYS A 173 -12.21 19.07 -9.18
CA CYS A 173 -12.07 20.45 -9.67
C CYS A 173 -10.61 20.81 -10.06
N GLY A 174 -9.91 19.92 -10.75
CA GLY A 174 -8.53 20.21 -11.14
C GLY A 174 -7.50 20.03 -10.03
N MET A 175 -7.88 19.49 -8.86
CA MET A 175 -6.98 19.34 -7.70
C MET A 175 -6.90 17.90 -7.22
N ASP A 176 -5.71 17.49 -6.77
CA ASP A 176 -5.52 16.25 -6.00
C ASP A 176 -6.44 16.25 -4.78
N THR A 177 -7.25 15.22 -4.63
CA THR A 177 -8.21 15.08 -3.52
C THR A 177 -7.54 14.91 -2.15
N LYS A 178 -6.25 14.55 -2.12
CA LYS A 178 -5.47 14.30 -0.89
C LYS A 178 -6.19 13.34 0.07
N LEU A 179 -6.75 12.25 -0.45
CA LEU A 179 -7.51 11.28 0.36
C LEU A 179 -6.66 10.59 1.43
N ASN A 180 -5.33 10.62 1.30
CA ASN A 180 -4.39 10.08 2.28
C ASN A 180 -4.63 10.58 3.71
N ARG A 181 -5.12 11.82 3.88
CA ARG A 181 -5.45 12.36 5.21
C ARG A 181 -6.70 11.75 5.85
N PHE A 182 -7.59 11.16 5.05
CA PHE A 182 -8.83 10.55 5.53
C PHE A 182 -8.76 9.02 5.62
N VAL A 183 -7.58 8.43 5.38
CA VAL A 183 -7.41 6.96 5.36
C VAL A 183 -7.78 6.32 6.69
N GLY A 184 -7.54 7.01 7.81
CA GLY A 184 -7.93 6.54 9.14
C GLY A 184 -9.45 6.46 9.36
N CYS A 185 -10.24 7.24 8.63
CA CYS A 185 -11.71 7.28 8.72
C CYS A 185 -12.38 6.17 7.91
N LEU A 186 -11.70 5.69 6.86
CA LEU A 186 -12.22 4.68 5.96
C LEU A 186 -12.42 3.34 6.67
N SER A 187 -13.37 2.53 6.16
CA SER A 187 -13.45 1.12 6.57
C SER A 187 -12.11 0.40 6.37
N PRO A 188 -11.79 -0.65 7.16
CA PRO A 188 -10.55 -1.41 7.00
C PRO A 188 -10.30 -1.89 5.57
N GLY A 189 -11.36 -2.35 4.90
CA GLY A 189 -11.29 -2.75 3.49
C GLY A 189 -10.94 -1.59 2.57
N ALA A 190 -11.66 -0.47 2.66
CA ALA A 190 -11.42 0.69 1.81
C ALA A 190 -10.03 1.30 2.06
N SER A 191 -9.61 1.46 3.31
CA SER A 191 -8.27 2.01 3.61
C SER A 191 -7.14 1.16 3.02
N ARG A 192 -7.26 -0.18 3.09
CA ARG A 192 -6.33 -1.10 2.43
C ARG A 192 -6.36 -0.95 0.91
N THR A 193 -7.55 -0.90 0.31
CA THR A 193 -7.71 -0.70 -1.14
C THR A 193 -7.07 0.60 -1.62
N TYR A 194 -7.35 1.72 -0.93
CA TYR A 194 -6.73 3.00 -1.25
C TYR A 194 -5.21 2.93 -1.14
N TRP A 195 -4.69 2.38 -0.04
CA TRP A 195 -3.26 2.27 0.19
C TRP A 195 -2.57 1.48 -0.94
N LEU A 196 -3.16 0.36 -1.35
CA LEU A 196 -2.62 -0.46 -2.44
C LEU A 196 -2.74 0.22 -3.80
N CYS A 197 -3.87 0.86 -4.11
CA CYS A 197 -4.04 1.62 -5.35
C CYS A 197 -3.05 2.79 -5.42
N SER A 198 -2.83 3.48 -4.30
CA SER A 198 -1.88 4.59 -4.22
C SER A 198 -0.44 4.11 -4.45
N HIS A 199 -0.01 3.02 -3.81
CA HIS A 199 1.33 2.47 -4.08
C HIS A 199 1.45 1.98 -5.52
N TRP A 200 0.44 1.30 -6.06
CA TRP A 200 0.48 0.85 -7.45
C TRP A 200 0.67 2.01 -8.43
N LEU A 201 0.00 3.15 -8.19
CA LEU A 201 0.10 4.35 -9.01
C LEU A 201 1.48 5.03 -8.98
N PHE A 202 2.21 4.92 -7.87
CA PHE A 202 3.45 5.67 -7.66
C PHE A 202 4.71 4.79 -7.62
N ASP A 203 4.57 3.48 -7.45
CA ASP A 203 5.67 2.52 -7.59
C ASP A 203 6.09 2.45 -9.06
N ARG A 204 7.41 2.39 -9.29
CA ARG A 204 7.97 2.26 -10.63
C ARG A 204 7.48 0.94 -11.26
N PRO A 205 7.05 0.93 -12.54
CA PRO A 205 6.48 -0.28 -13.16
C PRO A 205 7.37 -1.52 -13.04
N HIS A 206 8.69 -1.40 -13.18
CA HIS A 206 9.63 -2.52 -13.09
C HIS A 206 9.88 -3.04 -11.65
N GLU A 207 9.49 -2.28 -10.63
CA GLU A 207 9.63 -2.68 -9.22
C GLU A 207 8.37 -3.37 -8.70
N ARG A 208 7.25 -3.27 -9.43
CA ARG A 208 5.99 -3.91 -9.03
C ARG A 208 6.15 -5.42 -9.02
N ARG A 209 5.50 -6.05 -8.04
CA ARG A 209 5.46 -7.50 -7.88
C ARG A 209 4.04 -7.95 -7.60
N SER A 210 3.76 -9.20 -7.94
CA SER A 210 2.54 -9.90 -7.55
C SER A 210 2.87 -10.93 -6.46
N CYS A 211 1.87 -11.28 -5.67
CA CYS A 211 1.95 -12.39 -4.73
C CYS A 211 2.19 -13.69 -5.50
N ALA A 212 3.16 -14.49 -5.06
CA ALA A 212 3.51 -15.75 -5.70
C ALA A 212 2.61 -16.93 -5.28
N TRP A 213 1.69 -16.69 -4.33
CA TRP A 213 0.68 -17.66 -3.92
C TRP A 213 -0.37 -17.82 -5.02
N PRO A 214 -0.61 -19.05 -5.53
CA PRO A 214 -1.43 -19.31 -6.73
C PRO A 214 -2.84 -18.71 -6.68
N ASP A 215 -3.40 -18.67 -5.48
CA ASP A 215 -4.76 -18.25 -5.15
C ASP A 215 -4.86 -16.77 -4.77
N CYS A 216 -3.72 -16.07 -4.65
CA CYS A 216 -3.70 -14.65 -4.30
C CYS A 216 -3.42 -13.76 -5.50
N GLU A 217 -2.24 -13.91 -6.12
CA GLU A 217 -1.73 -13.11 -7.26
C GLU A 217 -1.83 -11.58 -7.14
N GLN A 218 -2.18 -11.06 -5.95
CA GLN A 218 -2.39 -9.62 -5.75
C GLN A 218 -1.08 -8.85 -5.81
N TYR A 219 -1.18 -7.58 -6.21
CA TYR A 219 -0.06 -6.66 -6.18
C TYR A 219 0.52 -6.50 -4.76
N ILE A 220 1.85 -6.50 -4.68
CA ILE A 220 2.62 -6.23 -3.47
C ILE A 220 3.39 -4.92 -3.66
N PRO A 221 3.17 -3.90 -2.79
CA PRO A 221 3.95 -2.67 -2.81
C PRO A 221 5.45 -2.90 -2.64
N VAL A 222 6.26 -2.09 -3.31
CA VAL A 222 7.73 -2.16 -3.24
C VAL A 222 8.23 -2.03 -1.80
N LEU A 223 7.55 -1.22 -0.99
CA LEU A 223 7.91 -1.05 0.41
C LEU A 223 7.74 -2.31 1.26
N CYS A 224 6.96 -3.30 0.79
CA CYS A 224 6.74 -4.60 1.44
C CYS A 224 7.87 -5.60 1.16
N ARG A 225 8.98 -5.13 0.59
CA ARG A 225 10.20 -5.89 0.31
C ARG A 225 11.17 -5.87 1.50
N TRP A 226 11.83 -7.00 1.77
CA TRP A 226 13.01 -7.07 2.63
C TRP A 226 14.01 -8.12 2.12
N GLU A 227 15.25 -8.02 2.59
CA GLU A 227 16.32 -8.95 2.28
C GLU A 227 16.49 -9.97 3.41
N LEU A 228 16.67 -11.24 3.05
CA LEU A 228 17.14 -12.26 3.99
C LEU A 228 18.65 -12.16 4.09
N ARG A 229 19.16 -12.06 5.33
CA ARG A 229 20.60 -12.12 5.56
C ARG A 229 21.10 -13.57 5.40
N PRO A 230 22.30 -13.78 4.83
CA PRO A 230 22.88 -15.11 4.59
C PRO A 230 23.10 -15.96 5.86
N SER A 231 23.07 -15.36 7.05
CA SER A 231 23.46 -15.98 8.32
C SER A 231 22.57 -17.14 8.79
N LEU A 232 21.47 -17.44 8.10
CA LEU A 232 20.53 -18.53 8.44
C LEU A 232 20.49 -19.66 7.40
N GLY A 233 21.52 -19.81 6.57
CA GLY A 233 21.62 -20.94 5.63
C GLY A 233 20.58 -20.93 4.50
N GLY A 234 19.81 -19.84 4.39
CA GLY A 234 18.89 -19.57 3.31
C GLY A 234 19.56 -18.79 2.21
N GLY A 235 19.43 -19.24 0.96
CA GLY A 235 19.98 -18.54 -0.20
C GLY A 235 19.59 -17.06 -0.23
N ASP A 236 20.51 -16.25 -0.75
CA ASP A 236 20.32 -14.83 -0.98
C ASP A 236 19.03 -14.58 -1.76
N GLY A 237 18.21 -13.66 -1.30
CA GLY A 237 16.98 -13.35 -2.01
C GLY A 237 16.11 -12.29 -1.35
N GLN A 238 15.40 -11.55 -2.21
CA GLN A 238 14.36 -10.63 -1.80
C GLN A 238 13.09 -11.40 -1.41
N ARG A 239 12.46 -10.94 -0.34
CA ARG A 239 11.16 -11.42 0.14
C ARG A 239 10.16 -10.27 0.10
N TYR A 240 8.91 -10.62 -0.13
CA TYR A 240 7.80 -9.70 -0.28
C TYR A 240 6.64 -10.14 0.61
N TYR A 241 5.97 -9.20 1.27
CA TYR A 241 4.85 -9.50 2.15
C TYR A 241 3.55 -9.06 1.49
N CYS A 242 2.65 -10.02 1.23
CA CYS A 242 1.35 -9.71 0.67
C CYS A 242 0.38 -9.29 1.78
N VAL A 243 -0.06 -8.04 1.78
CA VAL A 243 -1.03 -7.53 2.78
C VAL A 243 -2.46 -8.06 2.57
N GLN A 244 -2.73 -8.73 1.44
CA GLN A 244 -4.03 -9.32 1.16
C GLN A 244 -4.15 -10.70 1.83
N CYS A 245 -3.32 -11.67 1.44
CA CYS A 245 -3.33 -13.03 2.02
C CYS A 245 -2.45 -13.17 3.27
N ARG A 246 -1.69 -12.13 3.64
CA ARG A 246 -0.75 -12.12 4.77
C ARG A 246 0.40 -13.13 4.64
N ALA A 247 0.64 -13.63 3.43
CA ALA A 247 1.70 -14.59 3.16
C ALA A 247 2.96 -13.93 2.57
N ASN A 248 4.08 -14.62 2.70
CA ASN A 248 5.37 -14.20 2.15
C ASN A 248 5.55 -14.75 0.74
N SER A 249 6.12 -13.96 -0.15
CA SER A 249 6.51 -14.37 -1.51
C SER A 249 8.02 -14.19 -1.68
N ARG A 250 8.65 -15.08 -2.45
CA ARG A 250 10.06 -14.95 -2.87
C ARG A 250 10.10 -14.25 -4.24
N ASP A 251 11.16 -13.51 -4.52
CA ASP A 251 11.41 -13.07 -5.90
C ASP A 251 11.63 -14.30 -6.77
N SER A 252 10.63 -14.70 -7.55
CA SER A 252 10.76 -15.83 -8.45
C SER A 252 11.29 -15.32 -9.78
N SER A 253 12.54 -14.91 -9.84
CA SER A 253 13.25 -14.73 -11.11
C SER A 253 13.27 -16.02 -11.96
N GLN A 254 12.93 -17.17 -11.35
CA GLN A 254 12.82 -18.49 -11.99
C GLN A 254 11.39 -18.96 -12.30
N ARG A 255 10.32 -18.28 -11.84
CA ARG A 255 8.98 -18.55 -12.39
C ARG A 255 8.80 -17.62 -13.58
N VAL A 256 9.08 -18.14 -14.77
CA VAL A 256 8.71 -17.50 -16.03
C VAL A 256 7.20 -17.23 -15.95
N LEU A 257 6.83 -15.97 -15.73
CA LEU A 257 5.47 -15.53 -15.93
C LEU A 257 5.25 -15.59 -17.44
N VAL A 258 4.64 -16.69 -17.89
CA VAL A 258 4.43 -17.01 -19.33
C VAL A 258 3.54 -15.97 -20.01
N SER A 259 2.86 -15.13 -19.23
CA SER A 259 2.13 -13.97 -19.71
C SER A 259 2.78 -12.67 -19.18
N PRO A 260 2.79 -11.59 -19.98
CA PRO A 260 2.87 -10.24 -19.43
C PRO A 260 1.82 -10.16 -18.32
N GLN A 261 2.18 -9.69 -17.12
CA GLN A 261 1.26 -9.57 -16.00
C GLN A 261 0.07 -8.68 -16.39
N THR A 262 -0.99 -9.29 -16.93
CA THR A 262 -2.24 -8.65 -17.33
C THR A 262 -3.27 -8.66 -16.20
N LYS A 263 -3.03 -9.44 -15.14
CA LYS A 263 -3.84 -9.42 -13.93
C LYS A 263 -3.52 -8.15 -13.14
N PHE A 264 -4.16 -7.07 -13.56
CA PHE A 264 -4.38 -5.89 -12.75
C PHE A 264 -4.85 -6.35 -11.36
N PRO A 265 -4.30 -5.82 -10.26
CA PRO A 265 -4.78 -6.24 -8.96
C PRO A 265 -6.26 -5.84 -8.89
N TRP A 266 -7.09 -6.63 -8.22
CA TRP A 266 -8.50 -6.34 -7.92
C TRP A 266 -9.60 -6.67 -8.93
N LEU A 267 -9.40 -7.49 -9.96
CA LEU A 267 -10.56 -8.21 -10.49
C LEU A 267 -10.67 -9.53 -9.71
N PRO A 268 -11.63 -9.67 -8.77
CA PRO A 268 -12.02 -11.02 -8.38
C PRO A 268 -12.43 -11.75 -9.66
N GLU A 269 -11.94 -12.97 -9.83
CA GLU A 269 -12.55 -13.89 -10.79
C GLU A 269 -14.06 -13.95 -10.45
N GLY A 270 -14.92 -13.56 -11.40
CA GLY A 270 -16.37 -13.74 -11.28
C GLY A 270 -17.24 -12.51 -10.93
N GLN A 271 -16.79 -11.27 -11.12
CA GLN A 271 -17.78 -10.19 -11.34
C GLN A 271 -17.94 -9.96 -12.83
N ASP A 272 -19.11 -10.33 -13.35
CA ASP A 272 -19.59 -9.83 -14.62
C ASP A 272 -19.37 -8.32 -14.63
N LEU A 273 -18.69 -7.85 -15.67
CA LEU A 273 -18.67 -6.44 -16.02
C LEU A 273 -20.14 -6.02 -16.06
N LEU A 274 -20.60 -5.32 -15.03
CA LEU A 274 -21.78 -4.48 -15.15
C LEU A 274 -21.39 -3.38 -16.13
N LEU A 275 -21.46 -3.74 -17.40
CA LEU A 275 -21.58 -2.83 -18.51
C LEU A 275 -22.70 -1.85 -18.12
N PRO A 276 -22.52 -0.54 -18.32
CA PRO A 276 -23.65 0.37 -18.16
C PRO A 276 -24.76 -0.15 -19.07
N SER A 277 -25.91 -0.44 -18.47
CA SER A 277 -27.16 -0.62 -19.19
C SER A 277 -27.30 0.58 -20.12
N ARG A 278 -27.36 0.32 -21.43
CA ARG A 278 -27.79 1.33 -22.40
C ARG A 278 -29.24 1.71 -22.12
#